data_AF-A0AAN5KTX2-F1
#
_entry.id   AF-A0AAN5KTX2-F1
#
_cell.length_a   1.000
_cell.length_b   1.000
_cell.length_c   1.000
_cell.angle_alpha   90.00
_cell.angle_beta   90.00
_cell.angle_gamma   90.00
#
_symmetry.space_group_name_H-M   'P 1'
#
loop_
_entity.id
_entity.type
_entity.pdbx_description
1 polymer ?
#
loop_
_entity_poly.entity_id
_entity_poly.type
_entity_poly.pdbx_seq_one_letter_code
_entity_poly.pdbx_strand_id
1 'polypeptide(L)'
;MPTVKQDSNFASSILEVAVNDEMSKKHVAKAAEKLKEVVITPILYKLNAGQPLLDHEKKVLEFLADEHSSNGLQWGGAMPKHSKSAILADNELQKELLAELSERMKTDNIMGISDTEKLAGVMKAITDCSFTYVERFPKESHGAKFDNIKTMIFPTSEELNIRITRAEMGEAEHRAISFGIGTEIGKDIAPVNDIPMETERMHKAGKATFAMADVFQRAQIIAAQYDKQAKYVKDLESKNDVSLDELTEAKKVLEDLTKKMQYYRVDIDPEKRPVNFKESPHIPIPSIQKLARLGGEKDSPLPLVATASGTTARTLIALHDLQAFNDKDGNFDAESAQYLSTILCGTIVHGGHHSVLEVGEIYNRLLDYQAIDDLENKGKHRDESTIRYYKIGDSGTLVPDAMRESVLVKYNHKNQADFRSALQNTINPEPDFPSQPERNFK
;
A
#
# COMPACT_ATOMS: atom_id res chain seq x y z
N MET A 1 -18.29 3.05 11.02
CA MET A 1 -17.05 2.90 10.21
C MET A 1 -16.12 1.92 10.88
N PRO A 2 -15.39 1.08 10.11
CA PRO A 2 -14.26 0.32 10.62
C PRO A 2 -13.22 1.26 11.25
N THR A 3 -12.83 1.04 12.50
CA THR A 3 -11.70 1.69 13.14
C THR A 3 -10.39 0.96 12.79
N VAL A 4 -9.23 1.58 13.01
CA VAL A 4 -7.91 0.92 12.92
C VAL A 4 -7.90 -0.41 13.67
N LYS A 5 -8.58 -0.44 14.82
CA LYS A 5 -8.73 -1.63 15.65
C LYS A 5 -9.57 -2.71 14.97
N GLN A 6 -10.66 -2.33 14.30
CA GLN A 6 -11.49 -3.26 13.53
C GLN A 6 -10.74 -3.83 12.33
N ASP A 7 -9.98 -3.02 11.59
CA ASP A 7 -9.13 -3.52 10.49
C ASP A 7 -8.04 -4.48 11.00
N SER A 8 -7.42 -4.17 12.14
CA SER A 8 -6.45 -5.06 12.79
C SER A 8 -7.08 -6.36 13.29
N ASN A 9 -8.29 -6.31 13.85
CA ASN A 9 -9.05 -7.51 14.26
C ASN A 9 -9.41 -8.37 13.05
N PHE A 10 -9.81 -7.76 11.94
CA PHE A 10 -10.11 -8.47 10.71
C PHE A 10 -8.86 -9.14 10.13
N ALA A 11 -7.76 -8.39 10.02
CA ALA A 11 -6.47 -8.89 9.52
C ALA A 11 -5.89 -10.02 10.38
N SER A 12 -5.93 -9.89 11.71
CA SER A 12 -5.50 -10.98 12.60
C SER A 12 -6.39 -12.23 12.47
N SER A 13 -7.70 -12.05 12.27
CA SER A 13 -8.63 -13.17 12.05
C SER A 13 -8.32 -13.92 10.74
N ILE A 14 -7.90 -13.21 9.69
CA ILE A 14 -7.43 -13.83 8.45
C ILE A 14 -6.23 -14.73 8.74
N LEU A 15 -5.19 -14.22 9.42
CA LEU A 15 -3.97 -15.00 9.69
C LEU A 15 -4.25 -16.25 10.54
N GLU A 16 -5.10 -16.12 11.56
CA GLU A 16 -5.49 -17.25 12.44
C GLU A 16 -6.26 -18.35 11.69
N VAL A 17 -7.03 -18.01 10.65
CA VAL A 17 -7.70 -19.00 9.80
C VAL A 17 -6.72 -19.57 8.78
N ALA A 18 -5.97 -18.70 8.10
CA ALA A 18 -5.07 -19.08 7.00
C ALA A 18 -3.98 -20.07 7.43
N VAL A 19 -3.48 -19.96 8.68
CA VAL A 19 -2.45 -20.87 9.19
C VAL A 19 -2.91 -22.34 9.23
N ASN A 20 -4.21 -22.57 9.39
CA ASN A 20 -4.83 -23.89 9.43
C ASN A 20 -5.48 -24.30 8.10
N ASP A 21 -5.52 -23.39 7.11
CA ASP A 21 -6.14 -23.64 5.82
C ASP A 21 -5.10 -24.14 4.80
N GLU A 22 -5.28 -25.38 4.33
CA GLU A 22 -4.32 -26.01 3.41
C GLU A 22 -4.24 -25.29 2.06
N MET A 23 -5.37 -24.77 1.57
CA MET A 23 -5.43 -24.04 0.29
C MET A 23 -4.66 -22.72 0.36
N SER A 24 -4.85 -21.95 1.44
CA SER A 24 -4.06 -20.75 1.74
C SER A 24 -2.57 -21.06 1.65
N LYS A 25 -2.11 -22.10 2.35
CA LYS A 25 -0.69 -22.50 2.36
C LYS A 25 -0.20 -22.94 0.99
N LYS A 26 -1.02 -23.66 0.20
CA LYS A 26 -0.69 -24.03 -1.19
C LYS A 26 -0.47 -22.82 -2.09
N HIS A 27 -1.35 -21.82 -2.04
CA HIS A 27 -1.21 -20.61 -2.85
C HIS A 27 -0.01 -19.76 -2.42
N VAL A 28 0.25 -19.65 -1.11
CA VAL A 28 1.46 -19.01 -0.57
C VAL A 28 2.72 -19.73 -1.02
N ALA A 29 2.75 -21.07 -0.94
CA ALA A 29 3.89 -21.87 -1.38
C ALA A 29 4.18 -21.69 -2.87
N LYS A 30 3.14 -21.71 -3.72
CA LYS A 30 3.29 -21.47 -5.16
C LYS A 30 3.91 -20.11 -5.47
N ALA A 31 3.43 -19.05 -4.81
CA ALA A 31 3.99 -17.70 -4.96
C ALA A 31 5.44 -17.60 -4.45
N ALA A 32 5.70 -18.21 -3.30
CA ALA A 32 7.02 -18.23 -2.68
C ALA A 32 8.06 -18.92 -3.58
N GLU A 33 7.75 -20.10 -4.12
CA GLU A 33 8.66 -20.84 -5.00
C GLU A 33 9.04 -20.02 -6.25
N LYS A 34 8.07 -19.37 -6.90
CA LYS A 34 8.32 -18.52 -8.08
C LYS A 34 9.28 -17.37 -7.77
N LEU A 35 9.04 -16.65 -6.67
CA LEU A 35 9.90 -15.53 -6.28
C LEU A 35 11.28 -15.99 -5.83
N LYS A 36 11.35 -17.09 -5.07
CA LYS A 36 12.61 -17.69 -4.61
C LYS A 36 13.50 -18.06 -5.79
N GLU A 37 12.94 -18.73 -6.79
CA GLU A 37 13.64 -19.18 -8.00
C GLU A 37 14.26 -18.01 -8.77
N VAL A 38 13.56 -16.87 -8.84
CA VAL A 38 13.98 -15.71 -9.65
C VAL A 38 14.86 -14.73 -8.86
N VAL A 39 14.61 -14.53 -7.57
CA VAL A 39 15.27 -13.50 -6.76
C VAL A 39 16.40 -14.08 -5.90
N ILE A 40 16.13 -15.15 -5.16
CA ILE A 40 17.04 -15.64 -4.11
C ILE A 40 18.06 -16.61 -4.69
N THR A 41 17.59 -17.63 -5.41
CA THR A 41 18.42 -18.74 -5.90
C THR A 41 19.59 -18.28 -6.78
N PRO A 42 19.44 -17.34 -7.73
CA PRO A 42 20.55 -16.93 -8.59
C PRO A 42 21.67 -16.21 -7.82
N ILE A 43 21.31 -15.36 -6.87
CA ILE A 43 22.26 -14.62 -6.04
C ILE A 43 23.01 -15.59 -5.11
N LEU A 44 22.27 -16.46 -4.42
CA LEU A 44 22.86 -17.44 -3.52
C LEU A 44 23.80 -18.41 -4.26
N TYR A 45 23.43 -18.85 -5.46
CA TYR A 45 24.29 -19.68 -6.30
C TYR A 45 25.62 -18.98 -6.63
N LYS A 46 25.58 -17.71 -7.04
CA LYS A 46 26.80 -16.94 -7.34
C LYS A 46 27.67 -16.75 -6.10
N LEU A 47 27.10 -16.42 -4.95
CA LEU A 47 27.85 -16.27 -3.70
C LEU A 47 28.53 -17.59 -3.28
N ASN A 48 27.84 -18.72 -3.42
CA ASN A 48 28.41 -20.03 -3.12
C ASN A 48 29.53 -20.42 -4.09
N ALA A 49 29.42 -20.01 -5.36
CA ALA A 49 30.44 -20.25 -6.38
C ALA A 49 31.59 -19.22 -6.37
N GLY A 50 31.56 -18.22 -5.48
CA GLY A 50 32.54 -17.13 -5.47
C GLY A 50 32.49 -16.24 -6.71
N GLN A 51 31.35 -16.21 -7.40
CA GLN A 51 31.14 -15.40 -8.60
C GLN A 51 30.71 -13.97 -8.26
N PRO A 52 31.13 -12.97 -9.05
CA PRO A 52 30.73 -11.59 -8.82
C PRO A 52 29.23 -11.42 -9.08
N LEU A 53 28.57 -10.65 -8.21
CA LEU A 53 27.19 -10.20 -8.41
C LEU A 53 27.12 -9.06 -9.42
N LEU A 54 26.06 -9.06 -10.22
CA LEU A 54 25.66 -7.94 -11.08
C LEU A 54 25.16 -6.78 -10.22
N ASP A 55 25.12 -5.57 -10.79
CA ASP A 55 24.75 -4.38 -10.02
C ASP A 55 23.31 -4.41 -9.51
N HIS A 56 22.37 -4.96 -10.27
CA HIS A 56 21.00 -5.15 -9.77
C HIS A 56 20.94 -6.19 -8.65
N GLU A 57 21.71 -7.27 -8.72
CA GLU A 57 21.78 -8.31 -7.68
C GLU A 57 22.37 -7.76 -6.38
N LYS A 58 23.38 -6.88 -6.45
CA LYS A 58 23.88 -6.14 -5.28
C LYS A 58 22.80 -5.25 -4.67
N LYS A 59 22.02 -4.54 -5.50
CA LYS A 59 20.90 -3.72 -5.04
C LYS A 59 19.77 -4.54 -4.41
N VAL A 60 19.52 -5.76 -4.92
CA VAL A 60 18.58 -6.72 -4.33
C VAL A 60 19.08 -7.13 -2.94
N LEU A 61 20.32 -7.59 -2.86
CA LEU A 61 20.94 -8.02 -1.59
C LEU A 61 20.97 -6.90 -0.56
N GLU A 62 21.31 -5.67 -0.97
CA GLU A 62 21.28 -4.50 -0.10
C GLU A 62 19.89 -4.24 0.48
N PHE A 63 18.86 -4.34 -0.35
CA PHE A 63 17.47 -4.15 0.09
C PHE A 63 17.04 -5.26 1.05
N LEU A 64 17.28 -6.53 0.71
CA LEU A 64 16.92 -7.65 1.58
C LEU A 64 17.68 -7.59 2.92
N ALA A 65 18.95 -7.19 2.90
CA ALA A 65 19.74 -6.99 4.12
C ALA A 65 19.16 -5.86 4.97
N ASP A 66 18.67 -4.77 4.38
CA ASP A 66 18.00 -3.71 5.14
C ASP A 66 16.70 -4.22 5.76
N GLU A 67 15.83 -4.83 4.96
CA GLU A 67 14.48 -5.23 5.39
C GLU A 67 14.46 -6.42 6.36
N HIS A 68 15.48 -7.28 6.37
CA HIS A 68 15.53 -8.47 7.20
C HIS A 68 16.60 -8.42 8.31
N SER A 69 17.30 -7.30 8.48
CA SER A 69 18.23 -7.07 9.59
C SER A 69 17.56 -6.44 10.81
N SER A 70 18.33 -6.19 11.86
CA SER A 70 17.93 -5.36 13.00
C SER A 70 17.63 -3.89 12.61
N ASN A 71 18.06 -3.43 11.43
CA ASN A 71 17.72 -2.11 10.90
C ASN A 71 16.28 -2.08 10.35
N GLY A 72 15.76 -3.23 9.93
CA GLY A 72 14.39 -3.43 9.49
C GLY A 72 13.47 -3.65 10.70
N LEU A 73 12.74 -2.60 11.11
CA LEU A 73 11.77 -2.68 12.21
C LEU A 73 10.47 -3.42 11.86
N GLN A 74 10.41 -4.11 10.72
CA GLN A 74 9.20 -4.80 10.27
C GLN A 74 9.12 -6.23 10.81
N TRP A 75 7.93 -6.62 11.26
CA TRP A 75 7.64 -7.96 11.79
C TRP A 75 7.98 -9.06 10.78
N GLY A 76 8.66 -10.13 11.23
CA GLY A 76 9.01 -11.28 10.37
C GLY A 76 10.40 -11.24 9.70
N GLY A 77 11.32 -10.36 10.14
CA GLY A 77 12.70 -10.30 9.66
C GLY A 77 13.44 -11.65 9.70
N ALA A 78 14.38 -11.87 8.78
CA ALA A 78 15.11 -13.13 8.69
C ALA A 78 16.29 -13.20 9.66
N MET A 79 17.01 -12.09 9.82
CA MET A 79 18.21 -11.96 10.65
C MET A 79 18.10 -10.78 11.62
N PRO A 80 17.10 -10.76 12.53
CA PRO A 80 16.86 -9.62 13.42
C PRO A 80 18.01 -9.34 14.42
N LYS A 81 19.00 -10.23 14.52
CA LYS A 81 20.16 -10.11 15.42
C LYS A 81 21.37 -9.42 14.77
N HIS A 82 21.37 -9.24 13.45
CA HIS A 82 22.48 -8.66 12.70
C HIS A 82 22.05 -7.32 12.09
N SER A 83 22.95 -6.34 12.05
CA SER A 83 22.68 -5.07 11.35
C SER A 83 22.86 -5.23 9.83
N LYS A 84 22.23 -4.33 9.05
CA LYS A 84 22.45 -4.25 7.59
C LYS A 84 23.94 -4.17 7.25
N SER A 85 24.69 -3.34 7.97
CA SER A 85 26.13 -3.15 7.73
C SER A 85 26.94 -4.41 8.01
N ALA A 86 26.59 -5.17 9.04
CA ALA A 86 27.25 -6.45 9.35
C ALA A 86 27.00 -7.48 8.25
N ILE A 87 25.74 -7.62 7.81
CA ILE A 87 25.37 -8.54 6.73
C ILE A 87 26.12 -8.18 5.44
N LEU A 88 26.17 -6.90 5.05
CA LEU A 88 26.81 -6.50 3.80
C LEU A 88 28.35 -6.58 3.84
N ALA A 89 28.96 -6.56 5.03
CA ALA A 89 30.40 -6.68 5.18
C ALA A 89 30.90 -8.13 5.15
N ASP A 90 30.03 -9.12 5.37
CA ASP A 90 30.40 -10.53 5.53
C ASP A 90 29.66 -11.42 4.52
N ASN A 91 30.42 -12.06 3.61
CA ASN A 91 29.86 -12.96 2.60
C ASN A 91 29.13 -14.16 3.22
N GLU A 92 29.55 -14.65 4.39
CA GLU A 92 28.86 -15.76 5.05
C GLU A 92 27.50 -15.31 5.61
N LEU A 93 27.39 -14.09 6.14
CA LEU A 93 26.10 -13.53 6.56
C LEU A 93 25.19 -13.23 5.37
N GLN A 94 25.74 -12.85 4.21
CA GLN A 94 24.95 -12.69 2.98
C GLN A 94 24.36 -14.03 2.52
N LYS A 95 25.15 -15.10 2.56
CA LYS A 95 24.69 -16.46 2.25
C LYS A 95 23.65 -16.93 3.27
N GLU A 96 23.87 -16.68 4.55
CA GLU A 96 22.95 -17.03 5.63
C GLU A 96 21.58 -16.35 5.45
N LEU A 97 21.57 -15.04 5.14
CA LEU A 97 20.33 -14.31 4.85
C LEU A 97 19.54 -14.97 3.72
N LEU A 98 20.18 -15.22 2.59
CA LEU A 98 19.53 -15.79 1.42
C LEU A 98 19.12 -17.26 1.66
N ALA A 99 19.90 -18.02 2.41
CA ALA A 99 19.58 -19.38 2.79
C ALA A 99 18.36 -19.44 3.72
N GLU A 100 18.28 -18.56 4.73
CA GLU A 100 17.13 -18.47 5.64
C GLU A 100 15.85 -18.06 4.89
N LEU A 101 15.94 -17.07 3.99
CA LEU A 101 14.80 -16.69 3.14
C LEU A 101 14.39 -17.84 2.21
N SER A 102 15.36 -18.51 1.58
CA SER A 102 15.12 -19.68 0.72
C SER A 102 14.39 -20.79 1.49
N GLU A 103 14.83 -21.08 2.72
CA GLU A 103 14.26 -22.11 3.58
C GLU A 103 12.82 -21.77 3.96
N ARG A 104 12.55 -20.54 4.41
CA ARG A 104 11.18 -20.08 4.73
C ARG A 104 10.24 -20.19 3.54
N MET A 105 10.75 -19.98 2.33
CA MET A 105 9.98 -20.00 1.08
C MET A 105 9.85 -21.41 0.47
N LYS A 106 10.35 -22.46 1.12
CA LYS A 106 10.14 -23.85 0.67
C LYS A 106 8.72 -24.32 0.93
N THR A 107 8.14 -24.99 -0.06
CA THR A 107 6.79 -25.57 0.02
C THR A 107 6.58 -26.39 1.29
N ASP A 108 7.44 -27.37 1.58
CA ASP A 108 7.27 -28.26 2.74
C ASP A 108 7.25 -27.49 4.07
N ASN A 109 8.09 -26.46 4.20
CA ASN A 109 8.13 -25.62 5.38
C ASN A 109 6.86 -24.79 5.52
N ILE A 110 6.38 -24.19 4.43
CA ILE A 110 5.14 -23.41 4.40
C ILE A 110 3.95 -24.29 4.78
N MET A 111 3.84 -25.49 4.22
CA MET A 111 2.77 -26.43 4.51
C MET A 111 2.76 -26.84 6.00
N GLY A 112 3.95 -26.97 6.60
CA GLY A 112 4.15 -27.28 8.01
C GLY A 112 3.94 -26.11 8.99
N ILE A 113 3.66 -24.90 8.51
CA ILE A 113 3.39 -23.76 9.40
C ILE A 113 2.08 -23.96 10.16
N SER A 114 2.17 -23.80 11.49
CA SER A 114 1.04 -23.78 12.43
C SER A 114 1.00 -22.49 13.26
N ASP A 115 1.88 -21.54 12.98
CA ASP A 115 2.06 -20.29 13.73
C ASP A 115 1.86 -19.08 12.80
N THR A 116 1.12 -18.08 13.28
CA THR A 116 0.78 -16.90 12.49
C THR A 116 1.98 -16.01 12.20
N GLU A 117 2.96 -15.95 13.11
CA GLU A 117 4.17 -15.14 12.92
C GLU A 117 5.05 -15.74 11.82
N LYS A 118 5.18 -17.07 11.79
CA LYS A 118 5.88 -17.78 10.72
C LYS A 118 5.22 -17.56 9.36
N LEU A 119 3.89 -17.64 9.28
CA LEU A 119 3.16 -17.37 8.04
C LEU A 119 3.37 -15.91 7.58
N ALA A 120 3.30 -14.96 8.52
CA ALA A 120 3.59 -13.55 8.24
C ALA A 120 5.05 -13.34 7.76
N GLY A 121 6.01 -14.07 8.33
CA GLY A 121 7.41 -14.06 7.89
C GLY A 121 7.60 -14.55 6.45
N VAL A 122 6.84 -15.56 6.02
CA VAL A 122 6.81 -16.00 4.61
C VAL A 122 6.22 -14.91 3.72
N MET A 123 5.10 -14.32 4.13
CA MET A 123 4.47 -13.23 3.37
C MET A 123 5.39 -12.02 3.25
N LYS A 124 6.16 -11.70 4.29
CA LYS A 124 7.19 -10.66 4.24
C LYS A 124 8.26 -10.98 3.19
N ALA A 125 8.77 -12.22 3.18
CA ALA A 125 9.74 -12.63 2.17
C ALA A 125 9.15 -12.52 0.74
N ILE A 126 7.88 -12.86 0.56
CA ILE A 126 7.15 -12.66 -0.71
C ILE A 126 7.07 -11.17 -1.07
N THR A 127 6.67 -10.30 -0.15
CA THR A 127 6.53 -8.85 -0.43
C THR A 127 7.88 -8.23 -0.78
N ASP A 128 8.94 -8.59 -0.07
CA ASP A 128 10.25 -7.98 -0.23
C ASP A 128 10.94 -8.49 -1.50
N CYS A 129 10.82 -9.79 -1.80
CA CYS A 129 11.27 -10.33 -3.09
C CYS A 129 10.49 -9.67 -4.24
N SER A 130 9.18 -9.49 -4.11
CA SER A 130 8.38 -8.80 -5.13
C SER A 130 8.81 -7.35 -5.32
N PHE A 131 9.14 -6.65 -4.23
CA PHE A 131 9.63 -5.27 -4.29
C PHE A 131 10.94 -5.19 -5.07
N THR A 132 11.90 -6.06 -4.74
CA THR A 132 13.18 -6.09 -5.45
C THR A 132 13.01 -6.49 -6.92
N TYR A 133 12.12 -7.43 -7.23
CA TYR A 133 11.76 -7.76 -8.60
C TYR A 133 11.28 -6.51 -9.34
N VAL A 134 10.23 -5.85 -8.86
CA VAL A 134 9.58 -4.73 -9.59
C VAL A 134 10.46 -3.47 -9.71
N GLU A 135 11.34 -3.22 -8.74
CA GLU A 135 12.06 -1.93 -8.63
C GLU A 135 13.56 -2.02 -8.90
N ARG A 136 14.16 -3.20 -8.81
CA ARG A 136 15.62 -3.37 -8.91
C ARG A 136 16.05 -4.20 -10.10
N PHE A 137 15.20 -5.08 -10.63
CA PHE A 137 15.56 -5.88 -11.80
C PHE A 137 15.66 -5.00 -13.05
N PRO A 138 16.55 -5.34 -14.00
CA PRO A 138 16.61 -4.66 -15.27
C PRO A 138 15.38 -5.01 -16.12
N LYS A 139 15.01 -4.13 -17.04
CA LYS A 139 13.78 -4.26 -17.84
C LYS A 139 13.72 -5.59 -18.60
N GLU A 140 14.88 -6.06 -19.05
CA GLU A 140 15.04 -7.28 -19.84
C GLU A 140 14.79 -8.57 -19.03
N SER A 141 14.79 -8.48 -17.69
CA SER A 141 14.49 -9.61 -16.80
C SER A 141 12.99 -9.77 -16.48
N HIS A 142 12.16 -8.87 -17.02
CA HIS A 142 10.71 -8.91 -16.85
C HIS A 142 10.01 -9.62 -18.01
N GLY A 143 8.79 -10.11 -17.76
CA GLY A 143 7.93 -10.64 -18.80
C GLY A 143 7.55 -9.57 -19.82
N ALA A 144 7.22 -10.00 -21.05
CA ALA A 144 6.88 -9.09 -22.14
C ALA A 144 5.68 -8.16 -21.85
N LYS A 145 4.81 -8.55 -20.90
CA LYS A 145 3.63 -7.78 -20.48
C LYS A 145 3.86 -6.93 -19.23
N PHE A 146 5.02 -6.99 -18.60
CA PHE A 146 5.29 -6.35 -17.31
C PHE A 146 4.92 -4.87 -17.26
N ASP A 147 5.34 -4.08 -18.26
CA ASP A 147 5.04 -2.65 -18.29
C ASP A 147 3.53 -2.40 -18.32
N ASN A 148 2.77 -3.17 -19.11
CA ASN A 148 1.32 -3.06 -19.18
C ASN A 148 0.65 -3.45 -17.85
N ILE A 149 1.12 -4.54 -17.22
CA ILE A 149 0.65 -4.97 -15.90
C ILE A 149 0.89 -3.86 -14.88
N LYS A 150 2.12 -3.32 -14.84
CA LYS A 150 2.53 -2.27 -13.91
C LYS A 150 1.70 -1.00 -14.12
N THR A 151 1.51 -0.54 -15.35
CA THR A 151 0.72 0.65 -15.65
C THR A 151 -0.73 0.53 -15.20
N MET A 152 -1.33 -0.65 -15.28
CA MET A 152 -2.74 -0.87 -14.93
C MET A 152 -2.97 -1.08 -13.43
N ILE A 153 -2.03 -1.73 -12.74
CA ILE A 153 -2.20 -2.11 -11.33
C ILE A 153 -1.58 -1.07 -10.39
N PHE A 154 -0.45 -0.47 -10.75
CA PHE A 154 0.31 0.37 -9.84
C PHE A 154 -0.44 1.68 -9.50
N PRO A 155 -0.38 2.16 -8.24
CA PRO A 155 -0.97 3.44 -7.87
C PRO A 155 -0.40 4.59 -8.70
N THR A 156 -1.24 5.54 -9.11
CA THR A 156 -0.72 6.74 -9.80
C THR A 156 0.09 7.60 -8.83
N SER A 157 0.91 8.51 -9.38
CA SER A 157 1.67 9.47 -8.56
C SER A 157 0.76 10.30 -7.66
N GLU A 158 -0.44 10.66 -8.13
CA GLU A 158 -1.46 11.34 -7.32
C GLU A 158 -1.94 10.47 -6.15
N GLU A 159 -2.21 9.18 -6.39
CA GLU A 159 -2.64 8.23 -5.36
C GLU A 159 -1.56 8.03 -4.28
N LEU A 160 -0.29 7.98 -4.68
CA LEU A 160 0.84 7.92 -3.75
C LEU A 160 1.04 9.23 -2.99
N ASN A 161 0.94 10.38 -3.67
CA ASN A 161 1.13 11.69 -3.05
C ASN A 161 0.10 12.01 -1.96
N ILE A 162 -1.12 11.46 -2.08
CA ILE A 162 -2.17 11.56 -1.05
C ILE A 162 -1.76 10.88 0.27
N ARG A 163 -0.83 9.91 0.24
CA ARG A 163 -0.30 9.24 1.46
C ARG A 163 0.73 10.09 2.20
N ILE A 164 1.44 10.94 1.46
CA ILE A 164 2.65 11.64 1.93
C ILE A 164 2.33 13.06 2.38
N THR A 165 1.44 13.75 1.67
CA THR A 165 1.17 15.17 1.89
C THR A 165 -0.26 15.41 2.36
N ARG A 166 -0.41 15.96 3.56
CA ARG A 166 -1.68 16.52 4.05
C ARG A 166 -1.62 18.03 3.96
N ALA A 167 -1.90 18.53 2.78
CA ALA A 167 -2.30 19.92 2.60
C ALA A 167 -3.83 19.93 2.58
N GLU A 168 -4.46 19.85 3.75
CA GLU A 168 -5.86 20.22 3.83
C GLU A 168 -5.93 21.75 3.65
N MET A 169 -6.55 22.15 2.54
CA MET A 169 -7.05 23.49 2.23
C MET A 169 -6.50 24.67 3.06
N GLY A 170 -5.30 25.15 2.72
CA GLY A 170 -4.77 26.43 3.23
C GLY A 170 -3.95 26.34 4.53
N GLU A 171 -3.75 25.16 5.09
CA GLU A 171 -2.84 24.95 6.23
C GLU A 171 -1.43 24.53 5.80
N ALA A 172 -0.46 24.64 6.72
CA ALA A 172 0.93 24.24 6.49
C ALA A 172 1.01 22.75 6.08
N GLU A 173 1.91 22.42 5.14
CA GLU A 173 2.11 21.04 4.70
C GLU A 173 2.50 20.16 5.91
N HIS A 174 1.73 19.10 6.18
CA HIS A 174 2.06 18.09 7.18
C HIS A 174 2.44 16.77 6.51
N ARG A 175 3.38 16.02 7.11
CA ARG A 175 3.83 14.69 6.66
C ARG A 175 3.70 13.63 7.76
N ALA A 176 3.66 12.37 7.34
CA ALA A 176 3.52 11.20 8.21
C ALA A 176 4.78 10.92 9.05
N ILE A 177 4.66 10.99 10.38
CA ILE A 177 5.74 10.66 11.33
C ILE A 177 5.58 9.29 12.01
N SER A 178 4.57 8.51 11.63
CA SER A 178 4.40 7.10 12.02
C SER A 178 3.73 6.28 10.91
N PHE A 179 3.66 4.96 11.05
CA PHE A 179 2.99 4.07 10.09
C PHE A 179 1.47 3.98 10.32
N GLY A 180 0.74 3.50 9.31
CA GLY A 180 -0.66 3.04 9.45
C GLY A 180 -1.75 4.08 9.29
N ILE A 181 -2.88 3.79 9.95
CA ILE A 181 -4.06 4.65 9.97
C ILE A 181 -3.98 5.51 11.24
N GLY A 182 -3.86 6.83 11.09
CA GLY A 182 -3.84 7.76 12.22
C GLY A 182 -3.74 9.20 11.72
N THR A 183 -4.38 10.14 12.41
CA THR A 183 -4.44 11.54 11.97
C THR A 183 -3.98 12.58 12.98
N GLU A 184 -3.50 12.15 14.15
CA GLU A 184 -3.12 13.02 15.27
C GLU A 184 -1.83 13.82 14.99
N ILE A 185 -1.90 15.15 15.14
CA ILE A 185 -0.72 16.03 15.01
C ILE A 185 0.23 15.80 16.19
N GLY A 186 1.53 15.65 15.92
CA GLY A 186 2.57 15.37 16.92
C GLY A 186 2.78 13.89 17.23
N LYS A 187 1.91 13.00 16.73
CA LYS A 187 2.01 11.54 16.91
C LYS A 187 1.90 10.76 15.60
N ASP A 188 1.02 11.18 14.70
CA ASP A 188 0.78 10.58 13.40
C ASP A 188 1.31 11.44 12.25
N ILE A 189 1.17 12.76 12.38
CA ILE A 189 1.63 13.74 11.39
C ILE A 189 2.36 14.91 12.06
N ALA A 190 3.29 15.54 11.34
CA ALA A 190 3.97 16.77 11.78
C ALA A 190 4.14 17.75 10.61
N PRO A 191 4.21 19.07 10.85
CA PRO A 191 4.57 20.05 9.84
C PRO A 191 5.89 19.71 9.15
N VAL A 192 6.04 19.97 7.85
CA VAL A 192 7.26 19.66 7.06
C VAL A 192 8.55 20.18 7.71
N ASN A 193 8.47 21.34 8.37
CA ASN A 193 9.62 22.00 8.99
C ASN A 193 10.01 21.40 10.36
N ASP A 194 9.16 20.56 10.95
CA ASP A 194 9.33 20.03 12.32
C ASP A 194 9.50 18.50 12.33
N ILE A 195 9.97 17.93 11.22
CA ILE A 195 10.15 16.49 11.06
C ILE A 195 11.51 16.06 11.62
N PRO A 196 11.57 15.16 12.61
CA PRO A 196 12.83 14.57 13.07
C PRO A 196 13.48 13.75 11.94
N MET A 197 14.79 13.92 11.72
CA MET A 197 15.57 13.16 10.72
C MET A 197 15.36 11.64 10.82
N GLU A 198 15.12 11.14 12.03
CA GLU A 198 14.95 9.72 12.37
C GLU A 198 13.66 9.11 11.78
N THR A 199 12.73 9.95 11.30
CA THR A 199 11.42 9.52 10.77
C THR A 199 11.39 9.45 9.23
N GLU A 200 12.50 9.69 8.53
CA GLU A 200 12.56 9.81 7.05
C GLU A 200 11.93 8.62 6.30
N ARG A 201 12.02 7.41 6.85
CA ARG A 201 11.43 6.18 6.30
C ARG A 201 9.89 6.17 6.40
N MET A 202 9.32 6.77 7.44
CA MET A 202 7.87 6.87 7.66
C MET A 202 7.23 7.90 6.71
N HIS A 203 7.95 8.99 6.39
CA HIS A 203 7.55 9.98 5.38
C HIS A 203 7.45 9.39 3.97
N LYS A 204 8.39 8.51 3.60
CA LYS A 204 8.43 7.85 2.28
C LYS A 204 7.32 6.80 2.12
N ALA A 205 6.91 6.15 3.22
CA ALA A 205 5.83 5.16 3.20
C ALA A 205 4.42 5.81 3.22
N GLY A 206 4.29 6.96 3.87
CA GLY A 206 3.02 7.67 4.07
C GLY A 206 2.05 6.96 5.03
N LYS A 207 0.93 7.61 5.37
CA LYS A 207 -0.17 6.98 6.12
C LYS A 207 -1.28 6.53 5.19
N ALA A 208 -2.02 5.49 5.56
CA ALA A 208 -3.28 5.17 4.91
C ALA A 208 -4.26 6.33 5.22
N THR A 209 -4.57 7.13 4.20
CA THR A 209 -5.33 8.36 4.38
C THR A 209 -6.82 8.07 4.32
N PHE A 210 -7.55 8.36 5.39
CA PHE A 210 -9.01 8.39 5.38
C PHE A 210 -9.51 9.84 5.40
N ALA A 211 -9.16 10.63 4.38
CA ALA A 211 -9.83 11.89 4.08
C ALA A 211 -9.24 12.48 2.79
N MET A 212 -10.07 12.78 1.81
CA MET A 212 -9.81 13.92 0.95
C MET A 212 -11.12 14.57 0.49
N ALA A 213 -11.00 15.87 0.26
CA ALA A 213 -12.05 16.78 -0.16
C ALA A 213 -12.77 16.34 -1.46
N ASP A 214 -14.02 16.78 -1.56
CA ASP A 214 -14.89 16.69 -2.73
C ASP A 214 -14.13 17.01 -4.04
N VAL A 215 -14.27 16.20 -5.11
CA VAL A 215 -13.51 16.39 -6.37
C VAL A 215 -13.87 17.73 -6.98
N PHE A 216 -15.10 18.17 -6.77
CA PHE A 216 -15.58 19.46 -7.24
C PHE A 216 -14.90 20.59 -6.48
N GLN A 217 -14.71 20.44 -5.17
CA GLN A 217 -13.93 21.38 -4.35
C GLN A 217 -12.45 21.37 -4.77
N ARG A 218 -11.89 20.20 -5.07
CA ARG A 218 -10.50 20.08 -5.53
C ARG A 218 -10.29 20.72 -6.90
N ALA A 219 -11.20 20.51 -7.84
CA ALA A 219 -11.22 21.13 -9.16
C ALA A 219 -11.33 22.67 -9.04
N GLN A 220 -12.20 23.16 -8.15
CA GLN A 220 -12.36 24.58 -7.88
C GLN A 220 -11.07 25.21 -7.32
N ILE A 221 -10.40 24.54 -6.38
CA ILE A 221 -9.14 25.01 -5.79
C ILE A 221 -8.01 25.01 -6.82
N ILE A 222 -7.88 23.94 -7.62
CA ILE A 222 -6.86 23.85 -8.67
C ILE A 222 -7.08 24.96 -9.69
N ALA A 223 -8.34 25.25 -10.07
CA ALA A 223 -8.68 26.36 -10.94
C ALA A 223 -8.26 27.71 -10.33
N ALA A 224 -8.57 27.94 -9.05
CA ALA A 224 -8.21 29.18 -8.35
C ALA A 224 -6.67 29.34 -8.20
N GLN A 225 -5.96 28.25 -7.90
CA GLN A 225 -4.49 28.23 -7.83
C GLN A 225 -3.87 28.49 -9.20
N TYR A 226 -4.41 27.85 -10.25
CA TYR A 226 -4.01 28.07 -11.63
C TYR A 226 -4.18 29.53 -12.03
N ASP A 227 -5.34 30.13 -11.78
CA ASP A 227 -5.61 31.53 -12.15
C ASP A 227 -4.69 32.51 -11.40
N LYS A 228 -4.46 32.26 -10.10
CA LYS A 228 -3.54 33.05 -9.29
C LYS A 228 -2.11 32.94 -9.83
N GLN A 229 -1.66 31.74 -10.15
CA GLN A 229 -0.32 31.49 -10.66
C GLN A 229 -0.13 32.03 -12.09
N ALA A 230 -1.13 31.87 -12.97
CA ALA A 230 -1.12 32.40 -14.33
C ALA A 230 -1.04 33.93 -14.31
N LYS A 231 -1.80 34.57 -13.41
CA LYS A 231 -1.70 36.01 -13.18
C LYS A 231 -0.31 36.40 -12.67
N TYR A 232 0.23 35.67 -11.70
CA TYR A 232 1.57 35.95 -11.16
C TYR A 232 2.66 35.81 -12.22
N VAL A 233 2.64 34.76 -13.06
CA VAL A 233 3.58 34.59 -14.18
C VAL A 233 3.44 35.75 -15.17
N LYS A 234 2.21 36.13 -15.54
CA LYS A 234 1.96 37.28 -16.42
C LYS A 234 2.48 38.61 -15.83
N ASP A 235 2.29 38.81 -14.53
CA ASP A 235 2.78 39.98 -13.80
C ASP A 235 4.32 39.99 -13.77
N LEU A 236 4.97 38.84 -13.58
CA LEU A 236 6.43 38.70 -13.66
C LEU A 236 6.96 38.95 -15.09
N GLU A 237 6.31 38.41 -16.11
CA GLU A 237 6.69 38.64 -17.51
C GLU A 237 6.54 40.10 -17.95
N SER A 238 5.68 40.87 -17.27
CA SER A 238 5.47 42.30 -17.52
C SER A 238 6.47 43.22 -16.81
N LYS A 239 7.30 42.69 -15.90
CA LYS A 239 8.28 43.46 -15.14
C LYS A 239 9.67 43.35 -15.80
N ASN A 240 10.36 44.49 -15.90
CA ASN A 240 11.68 44.56 -16.54
C ASN A 240 12.84 44.00 -15.68
N ASP A 241 12.67 43.86 -14.36
CA ASP A 241 13.73 43.46 -13.41
C ASP A 241 13.39 42.17 -12.63
N VAL A 242 12.90 41.13 -13.32
CA VAL A 242 12.61 39.83 -12.70
C VAL A 242 13.81 38.88 -12.84
N SER A 243 14.15 38.20 -11.75
CA SER A 243 15.15 37.13 -11.78
C SER A 243 14.71 36.01 -12.72
N LEU A 244 15.62 35.59 -13.62
CA LEU A 244 15.36 34.48 -14.53
C LEU A 244 15.00 33.19 -13.78
N ASP A 245 15.57 32.99 -12.58
CA ASP A 245 15.30 31.84 -11.74
C ASP A 245 13.88 31.89 -11.13
N GLU A 246 13.43 33.08 -10.72
CA GLU A 246 12.07 33.28 -10.19
C GLU A 246 11.01 33.03 -11.27
N LEU A 247 11.25 33.52 -12.49
CA LEU A 247 10.35 33.29 -13.62
C LEU A 247 10.32 31.81 -14.03
N THR A 248 11.47 31.15 -14.02
CA THR A 248 11.58 29.73 -14.39
C THR A 248 10.82 28.85 -13.39
N GLU A 249 10.98 29.09 -12.09
CA GLU A 249 10.26 28.35 -11.06
C GLU A 249 8.76 28.63 -11.10
N ALA A 250 8.35 29.89 -11.30
CA ALA A 250 6.95 30.26 -11.44
C ALA A 250 6.27 29.57 -12.64
N LYS A 251 6.98 29.43 -13.77
CA LYS A 251 6.52 28.69 -14.96
C LYS A 251 6.40 27.20 -14.72
N LYS A 252 7.35 26.60 -14.01
CA LYS A 252 7.31 25.18 -13.64
C LYS A 252 6.08 24.86 -12.77
N VAL A 253 5.79 25.70 -11.77
CA VAL A 253 4.58 25.57 -10.95
C VAL A 253 3.31 25.69 -11.80
N LEU A 254 3.30 26.61 -12.79
CA LEU A 254 2.18 26.78 -13.71
C LEU A 254 2.00 25.56 -14.64
N GLU A 255 3.08 24.95 -15.14
CA GLU A 255 3.03 23.71 -15.92
C GLU A 255 2.46 22.55 -15.11
N ASP A 256 2.87 22.42 -13.84
CA ASP A 256 2.34 21.37 -12.98
C ASP A 256 0.86 21.58 -12.63
N LEU A 257 0.42 22.83 -12.45
CA LEU A 257 -1.00 23.16 -12.34
C LEU A 257 -1.75 22.90 -13.66
N THR A 258 -1.13 23.13 -14.81
CA THR A 258 -1.71 22.83 -16.14
C THR A 258 -1.98 21.33 -16.29
N LYS A 259 -1.02 20.48 -15.93
CA LYS A 259 -1.20 19.02 -15.93
C LYS A 259 -2.34 18.60 -15.00
N LYS A 260 -2.48 19.24 -13.83
CA LYS A 260 -3.61 19.01 -12.90
C LYS A 260 -4.95 19.44 -13.51
N MET A 261 -5.03 20.61 -14.15
CA MET A 261 -6.25 21.08 -14.84
C MET A 261 -6.68 20.08 -15.94
N GLN A 262 -5.72 19.58 -16.73
CA GLN A 262 -5.96 18.55 -17.74
C GLN A 262 -6.46 17.23 -17.13
N TYR A 263 -5.82 16.77 -16.05
CA TYR A 263 -6.23 15.55 -15.34
C TYR A 263 -7.69 15.63 -14.86
N TYR A 264 -8.10 16.75 -14.26
CA TYR A 264 -9.47 16.97 -13.81
C TYR A 264 -10.44 17.44 -14.91
N ARG A 265 -9.97 17.53 -16.17
CA ARG A 265 -10.72 18.07 -17.32
C ARG A 265 -11.38 19.42 -17.02
N VAL A 266 -10.69 20.26 -16.27
CA VAL A 266 -11.09 21.64 -16.02
C VAL A 266 -10.51 22.50 -17.14
N ASP A 267 -11.37 23.27 -17.81
CA ASP A 267 -10.93 24.15 -18.88
C ASP A 267 -9.96 25.21 -18.34
N ILE A 268 -8.88 25.45 -19.06
CA ILE A 268 -7.89 26.48 -18.72
C ILE A 268 -8.51 27.86 -18.87
N ASP A 269 -9.42 28.04 -19.82
CA ASP A 269 -10.16 29.27 -20.04
C ASP A 269 -11.23 29.48 -18.95
N PRO A 270 -11.12 30.52 -18.09
CA PRO A 270 -12.08 30.75 -17.02
C PRO A 270 -13.53 30.91 -17.51
N GLU A 271 -13.75 31.44 -18.72
CA GLU A 271 -15.09 31.68 -19.27
C GLU A 271 -15.79 30.38 -19.69
N LYS A 272 -15.04 29.31 -19.93
CA LYS A 272 -15.57 27.99 -20.33
C LYS A 272 -15.79 27.06 -19.15
N ARG A 273 -15.43 27.48 -17.94
CA ARG A 273 -15.60 26.67 -16.74
C ARG A 273 -17.07 26.69 -16.29
N PRO A 274 -17.57 25.59 -15.71
CA PRO A 274 -18.91 25.53 -15.16
C PRO A 274 -19.05 26.47 -13.96
N VAL A 275 -20.20 27.17 -13.86
CA VAL A 275 -20.53 28.04 -12.71
C VAL A 275 -20.61 27.23 -11.41
N ASN A 276 -21.11 25.99 -11.52
CA ASN A 276 -21.10 25.01 -10.45
C ASN A 276 -20.34 23.76 -10.91
N PHE A 277 -19.18 23.51 -10.32
CA PHE A 277 -18.35 22.35 -10.66
C PHE A 277 -19.12 21.02 -10.44
N LYS A 278 -20.08 20.96 -9.51
CA LYS A 278 -20.91 19.76 -9.24
C LYS A 278 -21.83 19.37 -10.40
N GLU A 279 -22.17 20.32 -11.27
CA GLU A 279 -23.06 20.13 -12.42
C GLU A 279 -22.29 19.82 -13.71
N SER A 280 -20.95 19.77 -13.64
CA SER A 280 -20.11 19.52 -14.81
C SER A 280 -20.07 18.03 -15.17
N PRO A 281 -20.61 17.63 -16.35
CA PRO A 281 -20.58 16.23 -16.78
C PRO A 281 -19.17 15.77 -17.21
N HIS A 282 -18.21 16.68 -17.32
CA HIS A 282 -16.90 16.41 -17.90
C HIS A 282 -15.79 16.21 -16.87
N ILE A 283 -15.98 16.60 -15.60
CA ILE A 283 -14.99 16.36 -14.55
C ILE A 283 -14.97 14.86 -14.25
N PRO A 284 -13.87 14.15 -14.54
CA PRO A 284 -13.80 12.73 -14.28
C PRO A 284 -13.80 12.55 -12.77
N ILE A 285 -14.87 11.95 -12.26
CA ILE A 285 -14.96 11.55 -10.86
C ILE A 285 -13.97 10.39 -10.70
N PRO A 286 -12.90 10.54 -9.91
CA PRO A 286 -11.92 9.47 -9.72
C PRO A 286 -12.63 8.23 -9.20
N SER A 287 -12.14 7.04 -9.53
CA SER A 287 -12.72 5.77 -9.06
C SER A 287 -12.98 5.82 -7.56
N ILE A 288 -12.06 6.39 -6.78
CA ILE A 288 -12.16 6.57 -5.33
C ILE A 288 -13.37 7.39 -4.82
N GLN A 289 -13.91 8.32 -5.62
CA GLN A 289 -15.15 9.04 -5.29
C GLN A 289 -16.41 8.39 -5.85
N LYS A 290 -16.29 7.63 -6.95
CA LYS A 290 -17.35 6.70 -7.34
C LYS A 290 -17.53 5.65 -6.23
N LEU A 291 -16.43 5.17 -5.67
CA LEU A 291 -16.37 4.25 -4.54
C LEU A 291 -16.97 4.86 -3.25
N ALA A 292 -16.72 6.14 -2.96
CA ALA A 292 -17.38 6.84 -1.85
C ALA A 292 -18.91 7.00 -2.02
N ARG A 293 -19.40 7.17 -3.27
CA ARG A 293 -20.84 7.23 -3.57
C ARG A 293 -21.54 5.87 -3.53
N LEU A 294 -20.79 4.78 -3.75
CA LEU A 294 -21.28 3.41 -3.63
C LEU A 294 -21.40 2.96 -2.16
N GLY A 295 -20.84 3.72 -1.21
CA GLY A 295 -20.76 3.39 0.22
C GLY A 295 -21.86 3.94 1.15
N GLY A 296 -22.90 4.61 0.66
CA GLY A 296 -24.03 5.05 1.51
C GLY A 296 -25.06 5.96 0.85
N GLU A 297 -26.33 5.83 1.27
CA GLU A 297 -27.44 6.72 0.90
C GLU A 297 -27.21 8.18 1.29
N LYS A 298 -27.98 9.07 0.65
CA LYS A 298 -28.05 10.52 0.95
C LYS A 298 -28.19 10.73 2.46
N ASP A 299 -27.33 11.56 3.03
CA ASP A 299 -27.29 12.02 4.44
C ASP A 299 -26.28 11.32 5.38
N SER A 300 -25.42 10.43 4.88
CA SER A 300 -24.22 10.08 5.64
C SER A 300 -23.11 11.12 5.39
N PRO A 301 -22.62 11.86 6.41
CA PRO A 301 -21.42 12.67 6.24
C PRO A 301 -20.27 11.70 5.94
N LEU A 302 -19.82 11.79 4.68
CA LEU A 302 -18.81 10.98 3.99
C LEU A 302 -17.86 10.20 4.91
N PRO A 303 -17.52 8.95 4.53
CA PRO A 303 -16.09 8.64 4.60
C PRO A 303 -15.55 7.56 3.62
N LEU A 304 -14.21 7.61 3.48
CA LEU A 304 -13.23 6.55 3.11
C LEU A 304 -12.79 6.43 1.62
N VAL A 305 -11.91 7.34 1.21
CA VAL A 305 -10.81 7.06 0.27
C VAL A 305 -9.82 6.16 1.03
N ALA A 306 -9.37 5.03 0.49
CA ALA A 306 -8.11 4.44 0.93
C ALA A 306 -7.13 4.53 -0.23
N THR A 307 -5.94 5.03 0.06
CA THR A 307 -4.87 5.14 -0.93
C THR A 307 -4.52 3.77 -1.49
N ALA A 308 -4.25 3.64 -2.78
CA ALA A 308 -3.95 2.32 -3.34
C ALA A 308 -2.60 1.79 -2.76
N SER A 309 -2.58 0.54 -2.28
CA SER A 309 -1.40 0.00 -1.57
C SER A 309 -0.26 -0.28 -2.54
N GLY A 310 0.79 0.55 -2.52
CA GLY A 310 1.99 0.32 -3.34
C GLY A 310 2.73 -0.99 -3.00
N THR A 311 2.63 -1.46 -1.75
CA THR A 311 3.15 -2.77 -1.34
C THR A 311 2.36 -3.88 -2.02
N THR A 312 1.03 -3.84 -1.92
CA THR A 312 0.14 -4.82 -2.57
C THR A 312 0.34 -4.81 -4.07
N ALA A 313 0.46 -3.63 -4.68
CA ALA A 313 0.63 -3.50 -6.13
C ALA A 313 1.89 -4.19 -6.61
N ARG A 314 3.04 -3.94 -5.97
CA ARG A 314 4.30 -4.60 -6.34
C ARG A 314 4.21 -6.11 -6.21
N THR A 315 3.59 -6.60 -5.13
CA THR A 315 3.38 -8.04 -4.93
C THR A 315 2.51 -8.65 -6.02
N LEU A 316 1.34 -8.07 -6.32
CA LEU A 316 0.46 -8.62 -7.35
C LEU A 316 1.06 -8.47 -8.76
N ILE A 317 1.77 -7.38 -9.07
CA ILE A 317 2.46 -7.18 -10.35
C ILE A 317 3.54 -8.27 -10.53
N ALA A 318 4.43 -8.44 -9.55
CA ALA A 318 5.50 -9.43 -9.61
C ALA A 318 4.94 -10.85 -9.77
N LEU A 319 3.97 -11.22 -8.94
CA LEU A 319 3.36 -12.55 -8.96
C LEU A 319 2.60 -12.81 -10.25
N HIS A 320 1.95 -11.80 -10.82
CA HIS A 320 1.26 -11.94 -12.09
C HIS A 320 2.25 -12.10 -13.27
N ASP A 321 3.30 -11.27 -13.32
CA ASP A 321 4.35 -11.37 -14.35
C ASP A 321 5.10 -12.73 -14.28
N LEU A 322 5.31 -13.24 -13.06
CA LEU A 322 5.89 -14.57 -12.80
C LEU A 322 4.89 -15.72 -12.95
N GLN A 323 3.66 -15.44 -13.41
CA GLN A 323 2.61 -16.43 -13.66
C GLN A 323 2.21 -17.25 -12.42
N ALA A 324 2.39 -16.71 -11.21
CA ALA A 324 1.98 -17.36 -9.98
C ALA A 324 0.44 -17.50 -9.90
N PHE A 325 -0.29 -16.64 -10.61
CA PHE A 325 -1.75 -16.72 -10.75
C PHE A 325 -2.20 -17.54 -11.97
N ASN A 326 -1.37 -18.40 -12.56
CA ASN A 326 -1.80 -19.26 -13.66
C ASN A 326 -2.08 -20.69 -13.17
N ASP A 327 -3.16 -21.30 -13.61
CA ASP A 327 -3.44 -22.73 -13.40
C ASP A 327 -2.47 -23.62 -14.20
N LYS A 328 -2.67 -24.93 -14.14
CA LYS A 328 -1.82 -25.91 -14.85
C LYS A 328 -1.91 -25.79 -16.37
N ASP A 329 -3.00 -25.21 -16.88
CA ASP A 329 -3.27 -25.01 -18.30
C ASP A 329 -2.82 -23.62 -18.77
N GLY A 330 -2.22 -22.82 -17.88
CA GLY A 330 -1.74 -21.47 -18.17
C GLY A 330 -2.85 -20.40 -18.17
N ASN A 331 -4.05 -20.71 -17.69
CA ASN A 331 -5.13 -19.72 -17.55
C ASN A 331 -5.04 -18.99 -16.22
N PHE A 332 -5.50 -17.74 -16.19
CA PHE A 332 -5.54 -16.97 -14.95
C PHE A 332 -6.51 -17.58 -13.93
N ASP A 333 -5.95 -17.93 -12.78
CA ASP A 333 -6.58 -18.47 -11.59
C ASP A 333 -6.92 -17.32 -10.61
N ALA A 334 -8.17 -16.87 -10.70
CA ALA A 334 -8.69 -15.81 -9.83
C ALA A 334 -8.79 -16.24 -8.36
N GLU A 335 -8.91 -17.55 -8.08
CA GLU A 335 -8.93 -18.08 -6.73
C GLU A 335 -7.55 -17.92 -6.08
N SER A 336 -6.48 -18.29 -6.78
CA SER A 336 -5.11 -18.06 -6.30
C SER A 336 -4.82 -16.59 -6.02
N ALA A 337 -5.32 -15.68 -6.88
CA ALA A 337 -5.19 -14.25 -6.66
C ALA A 337 -5.94 -13.81 -5.39
N GLN A 338 -7.18 -14.29 -5.18
CA GLN A 338 -7.98 -13.96 -4.01
C GLN A 338 -7.37 -14.45 -2.70
N TYR A 339 -6.88 -15.70 -2.66
CA TYR A 339 -6.20 -16.26 -1.49
C TYR A 339 -4.95 -15.44 -1.13
N LEU A 340 -4.09 -15.15 -2.11
CA LEU A 340 -2.87 -14.39 -1.87
C LEU A 340 -3.15 -12.95 -1.43
N SER A 341 -4.11 -12.26 -2.06
CA SER A 341 -4.54 -10.92 -1.63
C SER A 341 -5.13 -10.92 -0.22
N THR A 342 -5.88 -11.96 0.15
CA THR A 342 -6.43 -12.12 1.50
C THR A 342 -5.33 -12.28 2.54
N ILE A 343 -4.39 -13.20 2.33
CA ILE A 343 -3.32 -13.47 3.29
C ILE A 343 -2.37 -12.27 3.37
N LEU A 344 -2.09 -11.62 2.24
CA LEU A 344 -1.34 -10.37 2.18
C LEU A 344 -2.01 -9.28 3.00
N CYS A 345 -3.34 -9.10 2.86
CA CYS A 345 -4.13 -8.22 3.70
C CYS A 345 -3.94 -8.54 5.19
N GLY A 346 -4.05 -9.82 5.56
CA GLY A 346 -3.81 -10.29 6.91
C GLY A 346 -2.47 -9.81 7.46
N THR A 347 -1.39 -9.95 6.70
CA THR A 347 -0.03 -9.56 7.13
C THR A 347 0.16 -8.06 7.21
N ILE A 348 -0.15 -7.31 6.14
CA ILE A 348 0.25 -5.90 6.03
C ILE A 348 -0.71 -4.94 6.73
N VAL A 349 -1.98 -5.33 6.90
CA VAL A 349 -2.95 -4.58 7.72
C VAL A 349 -2.74 -4.89 9.20
N HIS A 350 -2.44 -6.13 9.58
CA HIS A 350 -2.11 -6.46 10.98
C HIS A 350 -0.85 -5.73 11.45
N GLY A 351 0.19 -5.66 10.60
CA GLY A 351 1.38 -4.86 10.85
C GLY A 351 1.15 -3.35 10.88
N GLY A 352 -0.10 -2.89 10.66
CA GLY A 352 -0.49 -1.50 10.75
C GLY A 352 0.11 -0.63 9.66
N HIS A 353 0.38 -1.16 8.45
CA HIS A 353 0.93 -0.37 7.34
C HIS A 353 -0.14 0.04 6.32
N HIS A 354 -1.25 -0.68 6.28
CA HIS A 354 -2.28 -0.58 5.25
C HIS A 354 -3.70 -0.75 5.81
N SER A 355 -4.72 -0.42 5.01
CA SER A 355 -6.13 -0.79 5.29
C SER A 355 -6.63 -1.91 4.37
N VAL A 356 -7.69 -2.60 4.79
CA VAL A 356 -8.32 -3.68 3.98
C VAL A 356 -8.74 -3.16 2.60
N LEU A 357 -9.23 -1.93 2.54
CA LEU A 357 -9.67 -1.28 1.30
C LEU A 357 -8.50 -1.09 0.32
N GLU A 358 -7.33 -0.68 0.81
CA GLU A 358 -6.17 -0.47 -0.07
C GLU A 358 -5.73 -1.77 -0.76
N VAL A 359 -5.85 -2.90 -0.06
CA VAL A 359 -5.51 -4.22 -0.60
C VAL A 359 -6.58 -4.69 -1.58
N GLY A 360 -7.86 -4.52 -1.21
CA GLY A 360 -8.99 -4.88 -2.06
C GLY A 360 -9.06 -4.09 -3.37
N GLU A 361 -8.72 -2.80 -3.37
CA GLU A 361 -8.62 -1.98 -4.57
C GLU A 361 -7.57 -2.52 -5.55
N ILE A 362 -6.37 -2.84 -5.05
CA ILE A 362 -5.31 -3.39 -5.90
C ILE A 362 -5.67 -4.79 -6.42
N TYR A 363 -6.36 -5.60 -5.61
CA TYR A 363 -6.92 -6.87 -6.08
C TYR A 363 -7.92 -6.68 -7.22
N ASN A 364 -8.83 -5.71 -7.11
CA ASN A 364 -9.77 -5.39 -8.18
C ASN A 364 -9.05 -4.95 -9.47
N ARG A 365 -7.99 -4.13 -9.38
CA ARG A 365 -7.18 -3.74 -10.56
C ARG A 365 -6.53 -4.92 -11.26
N LEU A 366 -6.08 -5.93 -10.51
CA LEU A 366 -5.57 -7.18 -11.11
C LEU A 366 -6.65 -7.91 -11.90
N LEU A 367 -7.88 -7.97 -11.37
CA LEU A 367 -9.01 -8.60 -12.07
C LEU A 367 -9.40 -7.81 -13.32
N ASP A 368 -9.42 -6.48 -13.24
CA ASP A 368 -9.70 -5.60 -14.38
C ASP A 368 -8.65 -5.76 -15.48
N TYR A 369 -7.37 -5.80 -15.11
CA TYR A 369 -6.29 -6.10 -16.04
C TYR A 369 -6.54 -7.42 -16.77
N GLN A 370 -6.88 -8.49 -16.04
CA GLN A 370 -7.12 -9.79 -16.66
C GLN A 370 -8.35 -9.81 -17.56
N ALA A 371 -9.42 -9.11 -17.18
CA ALA A 371 -10.64 -9.01 -17.99
C ALA A 371 -10.33 -8.30 -19.32
N ILE A 372 -9.53 -7.23 -19.29
CA ILE A 372 -9.06 -6.52 -20.48
C ILE A 372 -8.14 -7.43 -21.31
N ASP A 373 -7.17 -8.11 -20.69
CA ASP A 373 -6.25 -9.01 -21.39
C ASP A 373 -6.98 -10.15 -22.11
N ASP A 374 -7.98 -10.76 -21.47
CA ASP A 374 -8.79 -11.82 -22.09
C ASP A 374 -9.65 -11.29 -23.25
N LEU A 375 -10.17 -10.07 -23.14
CA LEU A 375 -10.91 -9.44 -24.22
C LEU A 375 -10.00 -9.14 -25.40
N GLU A 376 -8.88 -8.45 -25.17
CA GLU A 376 -7.98 -7.98 -26.23
C GLU A 376 -7.23 -9.13 -26.90
N ASN A 377 -6.78 -10.14 -26.15
CA ASN A 377 -5.92 -11.21 -26.67
C ASN A 377 -6.65 -12.51 -26.98
N LYS A 378 -7.80 -12.78 -26.35
CA LYS A 378 -8.57 -14.02 -26.55
C LYS A 378 -9.94 -13.79 -27.17
N GLY A 379 -10.38 -12.54 -27.32
CA GLY A 379 -11.74 -12.20 -27.77
C GLY A 379 -12.82 -12.70 -26.80
N LYS A 380 -12.46 -12.95 -25.54
CA LYS A 380 -13.38 -13.49 -24.53
C LYS A 380 -13.84 -12.39 -23.60
N HIS A 381 -15.14 -12.06 -23.68
CA HIS A 381 -15.77 -11.25 -22.64
C HIS A 381 -15.96 -12.09 -21.38
N ARG A 382 -15.37 -11.64 -20.27
CA ARG A 382 -15.76 -12.14 -18.95
C ARG A 382 -17.05 -11.47 -18.52
N ASP A 383 -17.99 -12.26 -18.02
CA ASP A 383 -19.17 -11.74 -17.36
C ASP A 383 -18.74 -11.14 -16.01
N GLU A 384 -18.82 -9.82 -15.87
CA GLU A 384 -18.46 -9.09 -14.64
C GLU A 384 -19.19 -9.63 -13.41
N SER A 385 -20.39 -10.19 -13.57
CA SER A 385 -21.15 -10.78 -12.46
C SER A 385 -20.53 -12.07 -11.90
N THR A 386 -19.65 -12.70 -12.67
CA THR A 386 -18.90 -13.91 -12.27
C THR A 386 -17.54 -13.58 -11.66
N ILE A 387 -17.07 -12.35 -11.79
CA ILE A 387 -15.81 -11.89 -11.24
C ILE A 387 -16.02 -11.58 -9.75
N ARG A 388 -15.22 -12.23 -8.90
CA ARG A 388 -15.30 -12.08 -7.44
C ARG A 388 -14.62 -10.80 -6.97
N TYR A 389 -15.14 -9.65 -7.39
CA TYR A 389 -14.65 -8.35 -6.96
C TYR A 389 -14.78 -8.17 -5.45
N TYR A 390 -13.77 -7.54 -4.85
CA TYR A 390 -13.89 -6.95 -3.52
C TYR A 390 -14.92 -5.82 -3.58
N LYS A 391 -15.94 -5.91 -2.71
CA LYS A 391 -16.96 -4.88 -2.52
C LYS A 391 -16.56 -3.98 -1.38
N ILE A 392 -16.46 -2.69 -1.68
CA ILE A 392 -16.14 -1.68 -0.67
C ILE A 392 -17.22 -1.63 0.40
N GLY A 393 -16.78 -1.53 1.65
CA GLY A 393 -17.64 -1.61 2.83
C GLY A 393 -17.93 -3.04 3.28
N ASP A 394 -17.59 -4.06 2.49
CA ASP A 394 -17.73 -5.46 2.84
C ASP A 394 -16.38 -6.19 2.75
N SER A 395 -15.57 -6.04 3.81
CA SER A 395 -14.29 -6.72 3.99
C SER A 395 -14.35 -8.24 3.76
N GLY A 396 -15.50 -8.86 4.00
CA GLY A 396 -15.70 -10.30 3.80
C GLY A 396 -15.57 -10.73 2.34
N THR A 397 -15.86 -9.85 1.38
CA THR A 397 -15.76 -10.18 -0.06
C THR A 397 -14.32 -10.33 -0.56
N LEU A 398 -13.34 -9.78 0.15
CA LEU A 398 -11.93 -10.04 -0.16
C LEU A 398 -11.58 -11.51 0.12
N VAL A 399 -12.21 -12.10 1.14
CA VAL A 399 -11.94 -13.46 1.63
C VAL A 399 -12.60 -14.51 0.72
N PRO A 400 -11.88 -15.58 0.33
CA PRO A 400 -12.46 -16.71 -0.39
C PRO A 400 -13.66 -17.30 0.34
N ASP A 401 -14.67 -17.75 -0.41
CA ASP A 401 -15.92 -18.28 0.15
C ASP A 401 -15.66 -19.40 1.19
N ALA A 402 -14.68 -20.27 0.94
CA ALA A 402 -14.31 -21.37 1.81
C ALA A 402 -13.77 -20.95 3.19
N MET A 403 -13.23 -19.73 3.31
CA MET A 403 -12.68 -19.20 4.56
C MET A 403 -13.57 -18.15 5.23
N ARG A 404 -14.49 -17.53 4.45
CA ARG A 404 -15.18 -16.30 4.83
C ARG A 404 -15.91 -16.42 6.16
N GLU A 405 -16.67 -17.49 6.37
CA GLU A 405 -17.41 -17.69 7.61
C GLU A 405 -16.48 -17.78 8.82
N SER A 406 -15.45 -18.63 8.76
CA SER A 406 -14.45 -18.80 9.82
C SER A 406 -13.75 -17.48 10.18
N VAL A 407 -13.40 -16.68 9.18
CA VAL A 407 -12.79 -15.35 9.38
C VAL A 407 -13.77 -14.40 10.06
N LEU A 408 -15.02 -14.32 9.57
CA LEU A 408 -16.04 -13.43 10.11
C LEU A 408 -16.43 -13.80 11.56
N VAL A 409 -16.49 -15.09 11.89
CA VAL A 409 -16.76 -15.56 13.26
C VAL A 409 -15.66 -15.08 14.22
N LYS A 410 -14.38 -15.26 13.87
CA LYS A 410 -13.25 -14.79 14.68
C LYS A 410 -13.22 -13.27 14.79
N TYR A 411 -13.45 -12.57 13.68
CA TYR A 411 -13.51 -11.12 13.63
C TYR A 411 -14.59 -10.56 14.55
N ASN A 412 -15.81 -11.11 14.48
CA ASN A 412 -16.93 -10.70 15.33
C ASN A 412 -16.65 -10.98 16.80
N HIS A 413 -16.05 -12.12 17.13
CA HIS A 413 -15.66 -12.45 18.51
C HIS A 413 -14.65 -11.44 19.08
N LYS A 414 -13.61 -11.08 18.31
CA LYS A 414 -12.62 -10.06 18.72
C LYS A 414 -13.27 -8.69 18.94
N ASN A 415 -14.12 -8.24 18.02
CA ASN A 415 -14.82 -6.95 18.17
C ASN A 415 -15.76 -6.93 19.39
N GLN A 416 -16.46 -8.04 19.66
CA GLN A 416 -17.29 -8.15 20.87
C GLN A 416 -16.45 -8.09 22.15
N ALA A 417 -15.26 -8.72 22.15
CA ALA A 417 -14.35 -8.65 23.29
C ALA A 417 -13.84 -7.22 23.52
N ASP A 418 -13.41 -6.52 22.47
CA ASP A 418 -13.00 -5.12 22.54
C ASP A 418 -14.12 -4.22 23.04
N PHE A 419 -15.35 -4.41 22.55
CA PHE A 419 -16.52 -3.66 23.01
C PHE A 419 -16.82 -3.88 24.50
N ARG A 420 -16.76 -5.13 24.97
CA ARG A 420 -16.94 -5.45 26.40
C ARG A 420 -15.86 -4.81 27.28
N SER A 421 -14.60 -4.83 26.83
CA SER A 421 -13.48 -4.19 27.54
C SER A 421 -13.67 -2.67 27.64
N ALA A 422 -14.07 -2.02 26.54
CA ALA A 422 -14.37 -0.59 26.54
C ALA A 422 -15.53 -0.22 27.49
N LEU A 423 -16.57 -1.06 27.57
CA LEU A 423 -17.68 -0.89 28.53
C LEU A 423 -17.24 -1.08 29.98
N GLN A 424 -16.36 -2.04 30.28
CA GLN A 424 -15.85 -2.24 31.63
C GLN A 424 -15.02 -1.05 32.12
N ASN A 425 -14.19 -0.46 31.24
CA ASN A 425 -13.38 0.71 31.56
C ASN A 425 -14.20 2.01 31.71
N THR A 426 -15.42 2.06 31.16
CA THR A 426 -16.33 3.20 31.34
C THR A 426 -17.21 3.08 32.58
N ILE A 427 -17.44 1.86 33.08
CA ILE A 427 -18.26 1.59 34.28
C ILE A 427 -17.40 1.62 35.56
N ASN A 428 -16.12 1.26 35.48
CA ASN A 428 -15.15 1.40 36.56
C ASN A 428 -14.01 2.33 36.10
N PRO A 429 -14.18 3.66 36.08
CA PRO A 429 -13.03 4.54 36.01
C PRO A 429 -12.19 4.26 37.26
N GLU A 430 -10.92 3.86 37.10
CA GLU A 430 -9.99 3.85 38.23
C GLU A 430 -10.07 5.22 38.91
N PRO A 431 -10.26 5.28 40.24
CA PRO A 431 -10.24 6.56 40.93
C PRO A 431 -8.84 7.13 40.78
N ASP A 432 -8.75 8.26 40.07
CA ASP A 432 -7.59 9.12 40.01
C ASP A 432 -7.30 9.60 41.43
N PHE A 433 -6.52 8.81 42.17
CA PHE A 433 -5.95 9.25 43.44
C PHE A 433 -4.76 10.13 43.08
N PRO A 434 -4.83 11.46 43.28
CA PRO A 434 -3.63 12.27 43.15
C PRO A 434 -2.62 11.76 44.18
N SER A 435 -1.48 11.28 43.68
CA SER A 435 -0.32 10.97 44.48
C SER A 435 -0.01 12.17 45.37
N GLN A 436 -0.09 11.98 46.70
CA GLN A 436 0.21 13.03 47.66
C GLN A 436 1.64 13.55 47.44
N PRO A 437 1.86 14.88 47.49
CA PRO A 437 3.19 15.43 47.40
C PRO A 437 4.01 15.00 48.62
N GLU A 438 5.20 14.44 48.36
CA GLU A 438 6.20 14.13 49.38
C GLU A 438 6.48 15.38 50.23
N ARG A 439 6.13 15.31 51.52
CA ARG A 439 6.58 16.29 52.50
C ARG A 439 8.06 16.05 52.76
N ASN A 440 8.90 16.86 52.11
CA ASN A 440 10.28 17.06 52.53
C ASN A 440 10.30 17.65 53.94
N PHE A 441 10.65 16.83 54.93
CA PHE A 441 11.14 17.33 56.23
C PHE A 441 12.67 17.45 56.17
N LYS A 442 13.15 18.63 56.57
CA LYS A 442 14.57 18.95 56.76
C LYS A 442 15.21 18.15 57.89
#